data_AF-A0A821GHP3-F1
#
_entry.id   AF-A0A821GHP3-F1
#
_cell.length_a   1.000
_cell.length_b   1.000
_cell.length_c   1.000
_cell.angle_alpha   90.00
_cell.angle_beta   90.00
_cell.angle_gamma   90.00
#
_symmetry.space_group_name_H-M   'P 1'
#
loop_
_entity.id
_entity.type
_entity.pdbx_description
1 polymer ?
#
loop_
_entity_poly.entity_id
_entity_poly.type
_entity_poly.pdbx_seq_one_letter_code
_entity_poly.pdbx_strand_id
1 'polypeptide(L)'
;MSDEGLNNKIGIDTKTGFVCGGNRWKFEAWIDNMGSSDKANNKGHPATPTDGSAVKLVGLSRTVIAWILQMNQEGHYPYDSVETSTGSYLFYFENIYFLLFV
;
A
#
# COMPACT_ATOMS: atom_id res chain seq x y z
N MET A 1 20.65 7.47 2.46
CA MET A 1 19.24 7.82 2.69
C MET A 1 19.22 9.17 3.37
N SER A 2 18.43 10.11 2.86
CA SER A 2 18.30 11.43 3.50
C SER A 2 17.30 11.36 4.66
N ASP A 3 17.28 12.37 5.53
CA ASP A 3 16.35 12.43 6.66
C ASP A 3 14.89 12.47 6.18
N GLU A 4 14.63 13.04 5.01
CA GLU A 4 13.30 13.04 4.36
C GLU A 4 12.84 11.63 3.99
N GLY A 5 13.77 10.70 3.71
CA GLY A 5 13.47 9.30 3.44
C GLY A 5 12.97 8.53 4.66
N LEU A 6 13.25 9.01 5.88
CA LEU A 6 12.79 8.36 7.11
C LEU A 6 11.29 8.60 7.37
N ASN A 7 10.77 9.76 6.94
CA ASN A 7 9.38 10.16 7.16
C ASN A 7 8.46 9.59 6.09
N ASN A 8 7.94 8.40 6.37
CA ASN A 8 7.10 7.67 5.45
C ASN A 8 5.62 7.73 5.84
N LYS A 9 4.73 7.87 4.85
CA LYS A 9 3.28 7.82 5.04
C LYS A 9 2.72 6.72 4.16
N ILE A 10 1.97 5.81 4.77
CA ILE A 10 1.31 4.69 4.08
C ILE A 10 -0.15 4.69 4.54
N GLY A 11 -1.06 4.43 3.62
CA GLY A 11 -2.48 4.40 3.90
C GLY A 11 -3.27 3.74 2.77
N ILE A 12 -4.57 3.98 2.81
CA ILE A 12 -5.52 3.53 1.80
C ILE A 12 -6.10 4.78 1.13
N ASP A 13 -6.11 4.80 -0.20
CA ASP A 13 -6.93 5.75 -0.94
C ASP A 13 -8.39 5.33 -0.80
N THR A 14 -9.17 6.07 0.00
CA THR A 14 -10.57 5.74 0.29
C THR A 14 -11.49 5.81 -0.92
N LYS A 15 -11.06 6.40 -2.05
CA LYS A 15 -11.84 6.39 -3.30
C LYS A 15 -11.68 5.09 -4.07
N THR A 16 -10.51 4.45 -3.99
CA THR A 16 -10.17 3.26 -4.78
C THR A 16 -10.00 2.00 -3.93
N GLY A 17 -9.84 2.14 -2.63
CA GLY A 17 -9.44 1.07 -1.72
C GLY A 17 -7.97 0.65 -1.87
N PHE A 18 -7.19 1.33 -2.71
CA PHE A 18 -5.81 0.92 -3.00
C PHE A 18 -4.87 1.32 -1.87
N VAL A 19 -3.97 0.40 -1.53
CA VAL A 19 -2.81 0.72 -0.70
C VAL A 19 -1.93 1.71 -1.45
N CYS A 20 -1.65 2.84 -0.82
CA CYS A 20 -0.80 3.89 -1.34
C CYS A 20 0.13 4.41 -0.25
N GLY A 21 1.32 4.86 -0.63
CA GLY A 21 2.27 5.34 0.35
C GLY A 21 3.62 5.70 -0.25
N GLY A 22 4.60 5.89 0.61
CA GLY A 22 5.95 6.21 0.20
C GLY A 22 6.24 7.68 0.18
N ASN A 23 7.50 7.96 -0.16
CA ASN A 23 7.94 9.28 -0.53
C ASN A 23 9.02 9.14 -1.62
N ARG A 24 9.20 10.21 -2.39
CA ARG A 24 10.19 10.28 -3.49
C ARG A 24 11.65 10.07 -3.07
N TRP A 25 11.95 9.97 -1.78
CA TRP A 25 13.29 9.83 -1.20
C TRP A 25 13.55 8.40 -0.69
N LYS A 26 12.56 7.51 -0.81
CA LYS A 26 12.57 6.15 -0.30
C LYS A 26 12.10 5.16 -1.36
N PHE A 27 12.55 3.92 -1.23
CA PHE A 27 12.01 2.77 -1.94
C PHE A 27 11.08 1.99 -1.03
N GLU A 28 9.96 1.56 -1.57
CA GLU A 28 9.00 0.71 -0.84
C GLU A 28 8.87 -0.69 -1.47
N ALA A 29 9.36 -0.87 -2.68
CA ALA A 29 9.32 -2.12 -3.41
C ALA A 29 10.69 -2.82 -3.43
N TRP A 30 10.71 -4.05 -3.96
CA TRP A 30 11.91 -4.89 -4.08
C TRP A 30 13.04 -4.29 -4.94
N ILE A 31 12.77 -3.21 -5.68
CA ILE A 31 13.75 -2.47 -6.46
C ILE A 31 14.27 -1.35 -5.56
N ASP A 32 15.36 -1.60 -4.82
CA ASP A 32 15.85 -0.77 -3.71
C ASP A 32 17.18 -0.06 -4.02
N ASN A 33 17.43 0.28 -5.29
CA ASN A 33 18.74 0.80 -5.72
C ASN A 33 18.98 2.27 -5.36
N MET A 34 19.41 2.53 -4.13
CA MET A 34 19.76 3.85 -3.62
C MET A 34 21.05 4.37 -4.23
N GLY A 35 20.98 5.55 -4.86
CA GLY A 35 22.18 6.22 -5.35
C GLY A 35 23.16 6.50 -4.22
N SER A 36 24.46 6.29 -4.49
CA SER A 36 25.54 6.40 -3.51
C SER A 36 26.69 7.32 -3.96
N SER A 37 26.63 7.88 -5.16
CA SER A 37 27.73 8.63 -5.77
C SER A 37 27.55 10.15 -5.60
N ASP A 38 28.48 10.76 -4.87
CA ASP A 38 28.61 12.21 -4.79
C ASP A 38 29.00 12.82 -6.14
N LYS A 39 29.89 12.16 -6.90
CA LYS A 39 30.36 12.64 -8.22
C LYS A 39 29.26 12.68 -9.27
N ALA A 40 28.32 11.73 -9.20
CA ALA A 40 27.17 11.67 -10.09
C ALA A 40 25.96 12.44 -9.54
N ASN A 41 26.12 13.13 -8.40
CA ASN A 41 25.06 13.89 -7.72
C ASN A 41 23.76 13.08 -7.51
N ASN A 42 23.89 11.80 -7.18
CA ASN A 42 22.74 10.89 -6.98
C ASN A 42 22.69 10.27 -5.57
N LYS A 43 23.64 10.62 -4.70
CA LYS A 43 23.73 10.07 -3.36
C LYS A 43 22.47 10.38 -2.55
N GLY A 44 21.82 9.34 -2.03
CA GLY A 44 20.59 9.46 -1.26
C GLY A 44 19.33 9.67 -2.10
N HIS A 45 19.44 9.68 -3.43
CA HIS A 45 18.29 9.72 -4.31
C HIS A 45 17.96 8.33 -4.84
N PRO A 46 16.69 7.90 -4.75
CA PRO A 46 16.29 6.65 -5.34
C PRO A 46 16.30 6.70 -6.88
N ALA A 47 16.84 5.67 -7.54
CA ALA A 47 16.79 5.54 -9.00
C ALA A 47 15.38 5.25 -9.53
N THR A 48 14.52 4.65 -8.71
CA THR A 48 13.14 4.30 -9.04
C THR A 48 12.28 4.41 -7.78
N PRO A 49 11.94 5.63 -7.34
CA PRO A 49 11.00 5.79 -6.24
C PRO A 49 9.66 5.14 -6.65
N THR A 50 9.12 4.30 -5.77
CA THR A 50 7.86 3.58 -5.97
C THR A 50 6.80 4.11 -5.01
N ASP A 51 6.73 5.43 -4.86
CA ASP A 51 5.68 6.11 -4.13
C ASP A 51 4.36 6.10 -4.91
N GLY A 52 3.24 6.15 -4.19
CA GLY A 52 1.90 5.96 -4.73
C GLY A 52 1.39 4.51 -4.57
N SER A 53 0.57 4.06 -5.51
CA SER A 53 -0.09 2.74 -5.43
C SER A 53 0.66 1.70 -6.27
N ALA A 54 1.66 1.05 -5.67
CA ALA A 54 2.42 0.01 -6.35
C ALA A 54 1.51 -1.16 -6.77
N VAL A 55 1.47 -1.47 -8.07
CA VAL A 55 0.60 -2.52 -8.65
C VAL A 55 0.72 -3.86 -7.92
N LYS A 56 1.93 -4.25 -7.51
CA LYS A 56 2.17 -5.48 -6.75
C LYS A 56 1.48 -5.46 -5.38
N LEU A 57 1.53 -4.34 -4.67
CA LEU A 57 0.88 -4.20 -3.35
C LEU A 57 -0.64 -4.19 -3.49
N VAL A 58 -1.17 -3.48 -4.50
CA VAL A 58 -2.61 -3.49 -4.80
C VAL A 58 -3.08 -4.91 -5.12
N GLY A 59 -2.36 -5.64 -5.96
CA GLY A 59 -2.68 -7.04 -6.31
C GLY A 59 -2.64 -7.97 -5.10
N LEU A 60 -1.58 -7.91 -4.29
CA LEU A 60 -1.46 -8.71 -3.07
C LEU A 60 -2.57 -8.39 -2.06
N SER A 61 -2.83 -7.10 -1.83
CA SER A 61 -3.92 -6.64 -0.96
C SER A 61 -5.27 -7.21 -1.41
N ARG A 62 -5.56 -7.13 -2.71
CA ARG A 62 -6.79 -7.68 -3.30
C ARG A 62 -6.91 -9.19 -3.07
N THR A 63 -5.84 -9.95 -3.29
CA THR A 63 -5.84 -11.41 -3.09
C THR A 63 -6.05 -11.79 -1.62
N VAL A 64 -5.41 -11.09 -0.69
CA VAL A 64 -5.57 -11.34 0.75
C VAL A 64 -6.99 -11.02 1.21
N ILE A 65 -7.56 -9.90 0.79
CA ILE A 65 -8.94 -9.53 1.16
C ILE A 65 -9.95 -10.53 0.59
N ALA A 66 -9.71 -11.04 -0.62
CA ALA A 66 -10.57 -12.07 -1.23
C ALA A 66 -10.53 -13.38 -0.42
N TRP A 67 -9.33 -13.78 -0.02
CA TRP A 67 -9.15 -14.96 0.83
C TRP A 67 -9.79 -14.78 2.21
N ILE A 68 -9.62 -13.62 2.85
CA ILE A 68 -10.24 -13.31 4.14
C ILE A 68 -11.77 -13.37 4.05
N LEU A 69 -12.37 -12.80 3.01
CA LEU A 69 -13.81 -12.83 2.80
C LEU A 69 -14.33 -14.27 2.66
N GLN A 70 -13.60 -15.11 1.90
CA GLN A 70 -13.93 -16.54 1.79
C GLN A 70 -13.82 -17.25 3.15
N MET A 71 -12.74 -17.02 3.90
CA MET A 71 -12.57 -17.61 5.23
C MET A 71 -13.66 -17.14 6.21
N ASN A 72 -14.17 -15.92 6.08
CA ASN A 72 -15.28 -15.43 6.88
C ASN A 72 -16.59 -16.15 6.54
N GLN A 73 -16.88 -16.33 5.25
CA GLN A 73 -18.05 -17.08 4.78
C GLN A 73 -18.03 -18.55 5.20
N GLU A 74 -16.84 -19.16 5.27
CA GLU A 74 -16.63 -20.53 5.74
C GLU A 74 -16.62 -20.65 7.29
N GLY A 75 -16.71 -19.52 8.02
CA GLY A 75 -16.69 -19.48 9.48
C GLY A 75 -15.30 -19.68 10.10
N HIS A 76 -14.24 -19.63 9.29
CA HIS A 76 -12.84 -19.73 9.71
C HIS A 76 -12.23 -18.39 10.12
N TYR A 77 -12.87 -17.27 9.78
CA TYR A 77 -12.41 -15.93 10.14
C TYR A 77 -13.57 -15.06 10.62
N PRO A 78 -13.49 -14.35 11.77
CA PRO A 78 -14.66 -13.73 12.37
C PRO A 78 -15.00 -12.33 11.84
N TYR A 79 -14.13 -11.69 11.04
CA TYR A 79 -14.30 -10.29 10.63
C TYR A 79 -14.59 -10.14 9.14
N ASP A 80 -15.48 -9.20 8.81
CA ASP A 80 -15.88 -8.82 7.45
C ASP A 80 -15.54 -7.35 7.12
N SER A 81 -14.89 -6.65 8.06
CA SER A 81 -14.73 -5.20 8.03
C SER A 81 -13.48 -4.72 8.78
N VAL A 82 -13.15 -3.45 8.59
CA VAL A 82 -12.07 -2.74 9.26
C VAL A 82 -12.53 -1.35 9.71
N GLU A 83 -12.09 -0.92 10.89
CA GLU A 83 -12.30 0.43 11.40
C GLU A 83 -11.08 1.31 11.13
N THR A 84 -11.32 2.55 10.71
CA THR A 84 -10.29 3.57 10.57
C THR A 84 -10.66 4.82 11.38
N SER A 85 -9.75 5.79 11.45
CA SER A 85 -10.05 7.10 12.05
C SER A 85 -11.16 7.87 11.32
N THR A 86 -11.54 7.45 10.11
CA THR A 86 -12.56 8.11 9.28
C THR A 86 -13.88 7.35 9.20
N GLY A 87 -13.97 6.13 9.74
CA GLY A 87 -15.19 5.32 9.75
C GLY A 87 -14.92 3.83 9.55
N SER A 88 -15.99 3.06 9.36
CA SER A 88 -15.92 1.61 9.15
C SER A 88 -16.03 1.28 7.66
N TYR A 89 -15.24 0.30 7.21
CA TYR A 89 -15.20 -0.15 5.82
C TYR A 89 -15.45 -1.66 5.78
N LEU A 90 -16.39 -2.10 4.96
CA LEU A 90 -16.59 -3.51 4.68
C LEU A 90 -15.60 -3.99 3.63
N PHE A 91 -15.19 -5.25 3.75
CA PHE A 91 -14.58 -5.97 2.65
C PHE A 91 -15.63 -6.22 1.58
N TYR A 92 -15.37 -5.73 0.37
CA TYR A 92 -16.31 -5.81 -0.75
C TYR A 92 -15.54 -6.12 -2.03
N PHE A 93 -16.23 -6.50 -3.11
CA PHE A 93 -15.61 -6.66 -4.42
C PHE A 93 -16.57 -6.17 -5.53
N GLU A 94 -16.18 -5.09 -6.21
CA GLU A 94 -16.82 -4.62 -7.44
C GLU A 94 -15.74 -4.16 -8.43
N ASN A 95 -15.64 -4.87 -9.54
CA ASN A 95 -14.58 -4.65 -10.54
C ASN A 95 -13.17 -4.69 -9.92
N ILE A 96 -12.48 -3.55 -9.92
CA ILE A 96 -11.13 -3.39 -9.37
C ILE A 96 -11.14 -2.91 -7.91
N TYR A 97 -12.29 -2.46 -7.39
CA TYR A 97 -12.43 -1.91 -6.04
C TYR A 97 -12.71 -3.03 -5.03
N PHE A 98 -12.12 -2.91 -3.83
CA PHE A 98 -12.22 -3.97 -2.82
C PHE A 98 -12.48 -3.51 -1.38
N LEU A 99 -12.82 -2.24 -1.18
CA LEU A 99 -13.28 -1.67 0.08
C LEU A 99 -14.50 -0.80 -0.18
N LEU A 100 -15.55 -0.96 0.63
CA LEU A 100 -16.76 -0.15 0.57
C LEU A 100 -16.93 0.60 1.90
N PHE A 101 -17.13 1.90 1.83
CA PHE A 101 -17.45 2.71 3.02
C PHE A 101 -18.90 2.46 3.44
N VAL A 102 -19.14 2.30 4.74
CA VAL A 102 -20.47 2.06 5.33
C VAL A 102 -20.81 3.12 6.36
#